data_AF-A0A2D6XUA6-F1
#
_entry.id   AF-A0A2D6XUA6-F1
#
_cell.length_a   1.000
_cell.length_b   1.000
_cell.length_c   1.000
_cell.angle_alpha   90.00
_cell.angle_beta   90.00
_cell.angle_gamma   90.00
#
_symmetry.space_group_name_H-M   'P 1'
#
loop_
_entity.id
_entity.type
_entity.pdbx_description
1 polymer ?
#
loop_
_entity_poly.entity_id
_entity_poly.type
_entity_poly.pdbx_seq_one_letter_code
_entity_poly.pdbx_strand_id
1 'polypeptide(L)' 'MKRKSKKIRVPTLASMMILYRNHGFKRPKGCAEAYMRGFNDARKIYKITGLKKKLTNVIDDI' A
#
# COMPACT_ATOMS: atom_id res chain seq x y z
N MET A 1 -4.06 29.71 4.32
CA MET A 1 -4.87 28.67 3.64
C MET A 1 -4.31 27.29 3.97
N LYS A 2 -4.96 26.49 4.83
CA LYS A 2 -4.53 25.10 5.06
C LYS A 2 -4.97 24.25 3.86
N ARG A 3 -4.02 23.58 3.18
CA ARG A 3 -4.34 22.65 2.08
C ARG A 3 -5.22 21.52 2.63
N LYS A 4 -6.38 21.27 2.01
CA LYS A 4 -7.20 20.09 2.32
C LYS A 4 -6.41 18.84 1.94
N SER A 5 -6.20 17.93 2.90
CA SER A 5 -5.55 16.65 2.63
C SER A 5 -6.48 15.81 1.74
N LYS A 6 -6.00 15.38 0.57
CA LYS A 6 -6.69 14.37 -0.23
C LYS A 6 -6.53 13.02 0.48
N LYS A 7 -7.63 12.28 0.67
CA LYS A 7 -7.56 10.91 1.19
C LYS A 7 -6.81 10.04 0.17
N ILE A 8 -5.58 9.63 0.50
CA ILE A 8 -4.79 8.73 -0.32
C ILE A 8 -5.04 7.30 0.17
N ARG A 9 -5.52 6.43 -0.72
CA ARG A 9 -5.76 4.99 -0.43
C ARG A 9 -4.46 4.21 -0.23
N VAL A 10 -3.37 4.68 -0.81
CA VAL A 10 -2.06 4.03 -0.77
C VAL A 10 -1.19 4.69 0.31
N PRO A 11 -0.68 3.93 1.29
CA PRO A 11 0.25 4.46 2.27
C PRO A 11 1.55 4.89 1.58
N THR A 12 2.11 6.03 2.01
CA THR A 12 3.43 6.49 1.59
C THR A 12 4.44 6.27 2.70
N LEU A 13 5.73 6.16 2.36
CA LEU A 13 6.79 6.01 3.35
C LEU A 13 6.75 7.13 4.40
N ALA A 14 6.57 8.38 3.97
CA ALA A 14 6.44 9.53 4.86
C ALA A 14 5.23 9.41 5.80
N SER A 15 4.06 9.00 5.30
CA SER A 15 2.87 8.81 6.14
C SER A 15 3.07 7.72 7.19
N MET A 16 3.71 6.62 6.83
CA MET A 16 4.02 5.52 7.74
C MET A 16 5.09 5.92 8.76
N MET A 17 6.09 6.70 8.35
CA MET A 17 7.10 7.25 9.27
C MET A 17 6.49 8.16 10.32
N ILE A 18 5.56 9.05 9.92
CA ILE A 18 4.85 9.93 10.86
C ILE A 18 4.03 9.07 11.84
N LEU A 19 3.30 8.08 11.34
CA LEU A 19 2.50 7.17 12.17
C LEU A 19 3.37 6.42 13.18
N TYR A 20 4.48 5.83 12.76
CA TYR A 20 5.37 5.09 13.65
C TYR A 20 6.11 6.00 14.64
N ARG A 21 6.42 7.24 14.24
CA ARG A 21 6.95 8.23 15.18
C ARG A 21 5.93 8.56 16.27
N ASN A 22 4.67 8.77 15.89
CA ASN A 22 3.58 9.06 16.82
C ASN A 22 3.30 7.87 17.77
N HIS A 23 3.53 6.64 17.31
CA HIS A 23 3.42 5.44 18.13
C HIS A 23 4.66 5.14 18.98
N GLY A 24 5.70 6.00 18.96
CA GLY A 24 6.87 5.85 19.83
C GLY A 24 7.91 4.82 19.36
N PHE A 25 7.90 4.42 18.09
CA PHE A 25 8.92 3.49 17.57
C PHE A 25 10.31 4.15 17.55
N LYS A 26 11.33 3.46 18.06
CA LYS A 26 12.72 3.95 18.14
C LYS A 26 13.35 4.23 16.76
N ARG A 27 12.97 3.47 15.72
CA ARG A 27 13.50 3.61 14.34
C ARG A 27 12.35 3.67 13.32
N PRO A 28 11.59 4.78 13.29
CA PRO A 28 10.36 4.86 12.50
C PRO A 28 10.59 4.70 10.99
N LYS A 29 11.76 5.13 10.48
CA LYS A 29 12.16 4.92 9.07
C LYS A 29 12.26 3.43 8.71
N GLY A 30 12.99 2.66 9.51
CA GLY A 30 13.17 1.22 9.25
C GLY A 30 11.86 0.43 9.35
N CYS A 31 11.01 0.78 10.31
CA CYS A 31 9.66 0.19 10.43
C CYS A 31 8.79 0.53 9.21
N ALA A 32 8.80 1.78 8.76
CA ALA A 32 8.10 2.21 7.55
C ALA A 32 8.60 1.49 6.30
N GLU A 33 9.91 1.29 6.16
CA GLU A 33 10.50 0.55 5.04
C GLU A 33 10.11 -0.94 5.06
N ALA A 34 10.08 -1.58 6.23
CA ALA A 34 9.61 -2.96 6.36
C ALA A 34 8.14 -3.09 5.95
N TYR A 35 7.27 -2.18 6.42
CA TYR A 35 5.87 -2.15 6.03
C TYR A 35 5.69 -1.94 4.52
N MET A 36 6.37 -0.94 3.95
CA MET A 36 6.25 -0.62 2.52
C MET A 36 6.73 -1.77 1.62
N ARG A 37 7.73 -2.55 2.06
CA ARG A 37 8.15 -3.78 1.35
C ARG A 37 7.01 -4.79 1.28
N GLY A 38 6.44 -5.18 2.42
CA GLY A 38 5.31 -6.10 2.46
C GLY A 38 4.09 -5.59 1.68
N PHE A 39 3.77 -4.30 1.79
CA PHE A 39 2.69 -3.68 1.02
C PHE A 39 2.94 -3.77 -0.50
N ASN A 40 4.17 -3.48 -0.94
CA ASN A 40 4.51 -3.52 -2.37
C ASN A 40 4.47 -4.95 -2.92
N ASP A 41 4.94 -5.93 -2.17
CA ASP A 41 4.93 -7.33 -2.60
C ASP A 41 3.50 -7.88 -2.64
N ALA A 42 2.69 -7.61 -1.62
CA ALA A 42 1.27 -7.91 -1.64
C ALA A 42 0.59 -7.23 -2.84
N ARG A 43 0.87 -5.95 -3.09
CA ARG A 43 0.30 -5.20 -4.23
C ARG A 43 0.64 -5.82 -5.58
N LYS A 44 1.86 -6.37 -5.76
CA LYS A 44 2.22 -7.11 -6.98
C LYS A 44 1.37 -8.37 -7.12
N ILE A 45 1.25 -9.17 -6.04
CA ILE A 45 0.46 -10.39 -6.02
C ILE A 45 -1.00 -10.10 -6.34
N TYR A 46 -1.62 -9.15 -5.63
CA TYR A 46 -3.03 -8.79 -5.83
C TYR A 46 -3.30 -8.21 -7.22
N LYS A 47 -2.36 -7.47 -7.81
CA LYS A 47 -2.48 -7.00 -9.19
C LYS A 47 -2.49 -8.17 -10.19
N ILE A 48 -1.63 -9.16 -9.98
CA ILE A 48 -1.56 -10.37 -10.81
C ILE A 48 -2.81 -11.23 -10.64
N THR A 49 -3.25 -11.50 -9.42
CA THR A 49 -4.51 -12.26 -9.19
C THR A 49 -5.74 -11.51 -9.67
N GLY A 50 -5.78 -10.19 -9.54
CA GLY A 50 -6.87 -9.37 -10.08
C GLY A 50 -6.92 -9.40 -11.61
N LEU A 51 -5.75 -9.37 -12.28
CA LEU A 51 -5.64 -9.59 -13.73
C LEU A 51 -6.06 -11.00 -14.12
N LYS A 52 -5.63 -12.02 -13.38
CA LYS A 52 -5.97 -13.43 -13.63
C LYS A 52 -7.48 -13.67 -13.50
N LYS A 53 -8.11 -13.10 -12.47
CA LYS A 53 -9.56 -13.16 -12.24
C LYS A 53 -10.36 -12.40 -13.30
N LYS A 54 -9.81 -11.29 -13.82
CA LYS A 54 -10.40 -10.58 -14.97
C LYS A 54 -10.30 -11.41 -16.25
N LEU A 55 -9.19 -12.13 -16.44
CA LEU A 55 -8.98 -12.98 -17.62
C LEU A 55 -9.87 -14.22 -17.62
N THR A 56 -10.03 -14.90 -16.48
CA THR A 56 -10.93 -16.07 -16.36
C THR A 56 -12.37 -15.70 -16.68
N ASN A 57 -12.87 -14.59 -16.13
CA ASN A 57 -14.23 -14.12 -16.40
C ASN A 57 -14.49 -13.74 -17.86
N VAL A 58 -13.45 -13.49 -18.67
CA VAL A 58 -13.59 -13.22 -20.12
C VAL A 58 -13.57 -14.52 -20.93
N ILE A 59 -12.91 -15.56 -20.41
CA ILE A 59 -12.83 -16.88 -21.07
C ILE A 59 -14.12 -17.69 -20.82
N ASP A 60 -14.73 -17.56 -19.64
CA ASP A 60 -15.97 -18.24 -19.29
C ASP A 60 -17.23 -17.67 -19.99
N ASP A 61 -17.10 -16.55 -20.71
CA ASP A 61 -18.18 -15.85 -21.46
C ASP A 61 -18.13 -16.11 -22.98
N ILE A 62 -17.19 -16.94 -23.46
CA ILE A 62 -17.04 -17.38 -24.87
C ILE A 62 -17.47 -18.84 -25.01
#